data_AF-A0A838XU22-F1
#
_entry.id   AF-A0A838XU22-F1
#
_cell.length_a   1.000
_cell.length_b   1.000
_cell.length_c   1.000
_cell.angle_alpha   90.00
_cell.angle_beta   90.00
_cell.angle_gamma   90.00
#
_symmetry.space_group_name_H-M   'P 1'
#
loop_
_entity.id
_entity.type
_entity.pdbx_description
1 polymer ?
#
loop_
_entity_poly.entity_id
_entity_poly.type
_entity_poly.pdbx_seq_one_letter_code
_entity_poly.pdbx_strand_id
1 'polypeptide(L)' 'MWGQIDGIPKIEIAREVMGDLIATWPQVTNLGLIAYGHRRDGDCSDIEVKVMLDPVDRAAFRDAVDEVVPRG' A
#
# COMPACT_ATOMS: atom_id res chain seq x y z
N MET A 1 -4.48 -4.23 -11.68
CA MET A 1 -4.22 -5.07 -10.45
C MET A 1 -5.37 -5.97 -9.98
N TRP A 2 -6.48 -6.07 -10.72
CA TRP A 2 -7.68 -6.83 -10.32
C TRP A 2 -7.70 -8.28 -10.81
N GLY A 3 -6.66 -8.73 -11.50
CA GLY A 3 -6.48 -10.15 -11.81
C GLY A 3 -6.42 -10.98 -10.53
N GLN A 4 -6.80 -12.25 -10.63
CA GLN A 4 -6.92 -13.14 -9.49
C GLN A 4 -5.80 -14.18 -9.44
N ILE A 5 -5.48 -14.66 -8.24
CA ILE A 5 -4.68 -15.85 -7.96
C ILE A 5 -5.53 -16.68 -6.99
N ASP A 6 -5.80 -17.94 -7.33
CA ASP A 6 -6.64 -18.85 -6.54
C ASP A 6 -8.01 -18.24 -6.16
N GLY A 7 -8.58 -17.42 -7.05
CA GLY A 7 -9.87 -16.74 -6.85
C GLY A 7 -9.81 -15.45 -6.04
N ILE A 8 -8.64 -15.06 -5.52
CA ILE A 8 -8.46 -13.85 -4.72
C ILE A 8 -7.84 -12.74 -5.58
N PRO A 9 -8.39 -11.51 -5.60
CA PRO A 9 -7.78 -10.38 -6.30
C PRO A 9 -6.37 -10.08 -5.79
N LYS A 10 -5.42 -9.85 -6.70
CA LYS A 10 -4.01 -9.55 -6.36
C LYS A 10 -3.85 -8.37 -5.40
N ILE A 11 -4.73 -7.37 -5.47
CA ILE A 11 -4.70 -6.22 -4.54
C ILE A 11 -5.07 -6.63 -3.11
N GLU A 12 -5.98 -7.58 -2.93
CA GLU A 12 -6.33 -8.09 -1.60
C GLU A 12 -5.16 -8.86 -1.01
N ILE A 13 -4.52 -9.73 -1.80
CA ILE A 13 -3.29 -10.43 -1.41
C ILE A 13 -2.19 -9.43 -1.03
N ALA A 14 -2.00 -8.38 -1.83
CA ALA A 14 -1.00 -7.36 -1.54
C ALA A 14 -1.27 -6.63 -0.22
N ARG A 15 -2.53 -6.27 0.07
CA ARG A 15 -2.91 -5.63 1.34
C ARG A 15 -2.66 -6.55 2.54
N GLU A 16 -3.01 -7.81 2.41
CA GLU A 16 -2.76 -8.83 3.45
C GLU A 16 -1.27 -8.97 3.73
N VAL A 17 -0.45 -9.22 2.70
CA VAL A 17 1.01 -9.39 2.84
C VAL A 17 1.66 -8.15 3.43
N MET A 18 1.24 -6.95 3.02
CA MET A 18 1.77 -5.70 3.57
C MET A 18 1.36 -5.51 5.05
N GLY A 19 0.15 -5.91 5.42
CA GLY A 19 -0.31 -5.91 6.81
C GLY A 19 0.48 -6.86 7.70
N ASP A 20 0.79 -8.05 7.22
CA ASP A 20 1.62 -9.02 7.94
C ASP A 20 3.06 -8.53 8.08
N LEU A 21 3.61 -7.96 7.00
CA LEU A 21 4.96 -7.39 7.01
C LEU A 21 5.07 -6.27 8.05
N ILE A 22 4.14 -5.30 8.05
CA ILE A 22 4.20 -4.14 8.94
C ILE A 22 4.05 -4.53 10.42
N ALA A 23 3.31 -5.61 10.71
CA ALA A 23 3.14 -6.12 12.06
C ALA A 23 4.46 -6.59 12.68
N THR A 24 5.42 -7.02 11.86
CA THR A 24 6.72 -7.55 12.32
C THR A 24 7.83 -6.49 12.40
N TRP A 25 7.67 -5.32 11.79
CA TRP A 25 8.74 -4.34 11.71
C TRP A 25 9.01 -3.62 13.05
N PRO A 26 10.28 -3.38 13.43
CA PRO A 26 10.62 -2.60 14.62
C PRO A 26 10.02 -1.18 14.53
N GLN A 27 9.42 -0.69 15.62
CA GLN A 27 8.80 0.65 15.66
C GLN A 27 9.80 1.81 15.48
N VAL A 28 11.09 1.54 15.64
CA VAL A 28 12.18 2.50 15.39
C VAL A 28 12.56 2.60 13.90
N THR A 29 11.94 1.79 13.05
CA THR A 29 12.21 1.80 11.60
C THR A 29 11.53 3.01 10.98
N ASN A 30 12.30 3.87 10.31
CA ASN A 30 11.74 4.93 9.49
C ASN A 30 11.19 4.34 8.19
N LEU A 31 9.92 4.60 7.90
CA LEU A 31 9.21 4.04 6.76
C LEU A 31 8.32 5.11 6.12
N GLY A 32 8.28 5.12 4.79
CA GLY A 32 7.34 5.92 4.00
C GLY A 32 6.64 5.07 2.96
N LEU A 33 5.55 5.59 2.40
CA LEU A 33 4.76 4.92 1.37
C LEU A 33 4.56 5.87 0.18
N ILE A 34 4.96 5.42 -1.00
CA ILE A 34 4.66 6.07 -2.27
C ILE A 34 3.75 5.14 -3.07
N ALA A 35 2.64 5.67 -3.56
CA ALA A 35 1.72 4.96 -4.45
C ALA A 35 1.72 5.60 -5.84
N TYR A 36 1.52 4.77 -6.87
CA TYR A 36 1.38 5.23 -8.25
C TYR A 36 0.14 4.63 -8.91
N GLY A 37 -0.56 5.42 -9.74
CA GLY A 37 -1.71 4.95 -10.54
C GLY A 37 -2.93 4.49 -9.73
N HIS A 38 -3.09 4.96 -8.48
CA HIS A 38 -4.21 4.59 -7.59
C HIS A 38 -5.34 5.62 -7.55
N ARG A 39 -5.15 6.81 -8.11
CA ARG A 39 -6.19 7.86 -8.15
C ARG A 39 -6.75 8.05 -9.54
N ARG A 40 -5.90 7.97 -10.57
CA ARG A 40 -6.26 8.28 -11.97
C ARG A 40 -5.79 7.16 -12.91
N ASP A 41 -6.70 6.68 -13.76
CA ASP A 41 -6.37 5.70 -14.80
C ASP A 41 -5.61 6.36 -15.96
N GLY A 42 -4.64 5.65 -16.54
CA GLY A 42 -3.82 6.11 -17.67
C GLY A 42 -2.86 7.26 -17.39
N ASP A 43 -2.77 7.75 -16.14
CA ASP A 43 -1.91 8.88 -15.77
C ASP A 43 -0.58 8.41 -15.18
N CYS A 44 0.48 8.36 -16.01
CA CYS A 44 1.82 8.00 -15.56
C CYS A 44 2.44 8.98 -14.55
N SER A 45 1.84 10.16 -14.36
CA SER A 45 2.27 11.15 -13.36
C SER A 45 1.53 11.03 -12.03
N ASP A 46 0.61 10.06 -11.90
CA ASP A 46 -0.18 9.86 -10.69
C ASP A 46 0.64 9.23 -9.56
N ILE A 47 1.60 9.98 -9.02
CA ILE A 47 2.48 9.60 -7.93
C ILE A 47 2.06 10.37 -6.67
N GLU A 48 2.00 9.68 -5.53
CA GLU A 48 1.62 10.27 -4.24
C GLU A 48 2.47 9.70 -3.12
N VAL A 49 2.98 10.57 -2.25
CA VAL A 49 3.49 10.16 -0.93
C VAL A 49 2.29 10.02 0.00
N LYS A 50 1.88 8.77 0.29
CA LYS A 50 0.75 8.48 1.20
C LYS A 50 1.15 8.51 2.67
N VAL A 51 2.40 8.10 2.95
CA VAL A 51 2.98 8.15 4.30
C VAL A 51 4.36 8.80 4.18
N MET A 52 4.57 9.89 4.91
CA MET A 52 5.87 10.56 5.00
C MET A 52 6.89 9.65 5.70
N LEU A 53 8.17 9.84 5.39
CA LEU A 53 9.23 9.05 6.00
C LEU A 53 9.42 9.44 7.46
N ASP A 54 8.97 8.58 8.38
CA ASP A 54 9.04 8.75 9.83
C ASP A 54 9.06 7.38 10.52
N PRO A 55 9.36 7.29 11.84
CA PRO A 55 9.20 6.04 12.59
C PRO A 55 7.81 5.42 12.35
N VAL A 56 7.79 4.13 12.06
CA VAL A 56 6.57 3.45 11.60
C VAL A 56 5.43 3.50 12.63
N ASP A 57 4.36 4.20 12.26
CA ASP A 57 3.04 3.97 12.82
C ASP A 57 2.37 2.83 12.05
N ARG A 58 2.32 1.65 12.67
CA ARG A 58 1.81 0.43 12.02
C ARG A 58 0.33 0.54 11.64
N ALA A 59 -0.47 1.24 12.44
CA ALA A 59 -1.90 1.37 12.18
C ALA A 59 -2.13 2.32 11.00
N ALA A 60 -1.53 3.51 11.06
CA ALA A 60 -1.64 4.50 9.98
C ALA A 60 -1.08 3.97 8.65
N PHE A 61 0.02 3.22 8.69
CA PHE A 61 0.57 2.61 7.48
C PHE A 61 -0.38 1.56 6.88
N ARG A 62 -1.01 0.73 7.72
CA ARG A 62 -1.97 -0.26 7.24
C ARG A 62 -3.20 0.40 6.61
N ASP A 63 -3.76 1.41 7.28
CA ASP A 63 -4.89 2.18 6.75
C ASP A 63 -4.53 2.80 5.39
N ALA A 64 -3.33 3.38 5.27
CA ALA A 64 -2.85 3.96 4.01
C ALA A 64 -2.72 2.93 2.87
N VAL A 65 -2.33 1.68 3.18
CA VAL A 65 -2.28 0.57 2.20
C VAL A 65 -3.68 0.11 1.80
N ASP A 66 -4.60 0.01 2.75
CA ASP A 66 -5.99 -0.42 2.50
C ASP A 66 -6.77 0.59 1.65
N GLU A 67 -6.40 1.87 1.70
CA GLU A 67 -6.94 2.93 0.83
C GLU A 67 -6.43 2.88 -0.62
N VAL A 68 -5.37 2.12 -0.92
CA VAL A 68 -4.84 2.05 -2.29
C VAL A 68 -5.80 1.29 -3.19
N VAL A 69 -6.44 1.99 -4.13
CA VAL A 69 -7.35 1.42 -5.12
C VAL A 69 -6.72 1.50 -6.51
N PRO A 70 -6.28 0.38 -7.10
CA PRO A 70 -5.69 0.40 -8.43
C PRO A 70 -6.70 0.84 -9.50
N ARG A 71 -6.32 1.80 -10.34
CA ARG A 71 -7.18 2.31 -11.43
C ARG A 71 -6.87 1.72 -12.81
N GLY A 72 -5.70 1.08 -12.97
CA GLY A 72 -5.31 0.21 -14.09
C GLY A 72 -4.48 -0.98 -13.60
#